data_AF-A0A3P7JRP1-F1
#
_entry.id   AF-A0A3P7JRP1-F1
#
_cell.length_a   1.000
_cell.length_b   1.000
_cell.length_c   1.000
_cell.angle_alpha   90.00
_cell.angle_beta   90.00
_cell.angle_gamma   90.00
#
_symmetry.space_group_name_H-M   'P 1'
#
loop_
_entity.id
_entity.type
_entity.pdbx_description
1 polymer ?
#
loop_
_entity_poly.entity_id
_entity_poly.type
_entity_poly.pdbx_seq_one_letter_code
_entity_poly.pdbx_strand_id
1 'polypeptide(L)' 'MPPALLYCLLAFVFIDRARTSPDEPQLTFEDLYLYGKYDYTDGNWPSCVAFMRRAMEDFQ' A
#
# COMPACT_ATOMS: atom_id res chain seq x y z
N MET A 1 5.03 9.74 -38.69
CA MET A 1 4.64 10.18 -37.33
C MET A 1 5.56 11.31 -36.91
N PRO A 2 5.04 12.44 -36.39
CA PRO A 2 5.87 13.54 -35.92
C PRO A 2 6.71 13.08 -34.71
N PRO A 3 8.01 13.43 -34.66
CA PRO A 3 8.92 12.95 -33.60
C PRO A 3 8.47 13.36 -32.19
N ALA A 4 7.75 14.47 -32.07
CA ALA A 4 7.17 14.92 -30.81
C ALA A 4 6.21 13.89 -30.17
N LEU A 5 5.40 13.19 -30.97
CA LEU A 5 4.49 12.17 -30.45
C LEU A 5 5.27 10.95 -29.90
N LEU A 6 6.38 10.59 -30.54
CA LEU A 6 7.26 9.52 -30.07
C LEU A 6 7.88 9.87 -28.71
N TYR A 7 8.37 11.10 -28.55
CA TYR A 7 8.92 11.58 -27.28
C TYR A 7 7.89 11.62 -26.16
N CYS A 8 6.66 12.05 -26.46
CA CYS A 8 5.58 12.02 -25.48
C CYS A 8 5.26 10.59 -25.02
N LEU A 9 5.12 9.64 -25.96
CA LEU A 9 4.81 8.24 -25.63
C LEU A 9 5.92 7.61 -24.78
N LEU A 10 7.19 7.86 -25.11
CA LEU A 10 8.32 7.40 -24.30
C LEU A 10 8.26 7.99 -22.89
N ALA A 11 8.01 9.29 -22.75
CA ALA A 11 7.88 9.94 -21.45
C ALA A 11 6.72 9.34 -20.62
N PHE A 12 5.57 9.05 -21.24
CA PHE A 12 4.44 8.39 -20.56
C PHE A 12 4.82 6.99 -20.06
N VAL A 13 5.52 6.18 -20.86
CA VAL A 13 5.96 4.83 -20.47
C VAL A 13 6.93 4.88 -19.29
N PHE A 14 7.84 5.86 -19.25
CA PHE A 14 8.77 6.02 -18.12
C PHE A 14 8.06 6.44 -16.82
N ILE A 15 7.06 7.32 -16.92
CA ILE A 15 6.28 7.77 -15.75
C ILE A 15 5.39 6.64 -15.22
N ASP A 16 4.78 5.86 -16.11
CA ASP A 16 3.95 4.70 -15.76
C ASP A 16 4.78 3.60 -15.07
N ARG A 17 5.97 3.31 -15.60
CA ARG A 17 6.91 2.36 -14.99
C ARG A 17 7.40 2.80 -13.61
N ALA A 18 7.49 4.10 -13.34
CA ALA A 18 7.82 4.61 -12.01
C ALA A 18 6.62 4.58 -11.04
N ARG A 19 5.40 4.40 -11.55
CA ARG A 19 4.14 4.36 -10.80
C ARG A 19 3.66 2.96 -10.45
N THR A 20 4.41 1.91 -10.80
CA THR A 20 4.17 0.59 -10.20
C THR A 20 4.47 0.72 -8.72
N SER A 21 3.43 1.02 -7.93
CA SER A 21 3.45 0.79 -6.50
C SER A 21 3.99 -0.62 -6.32
N PRO A 22 5.03 -0.85 -5.50
CA PRO A 22 5.33 -2.21 -5.08
C PRO A 22 4.00 -2.81 -4.62
N ASP A 23 3.69 -4.03 -5.08
CA ASP A 23 2.52 -4.76 -4.60
C ASP A 23 2.53 -4.62 -3.09
N GLU A 24 1.52 -3.93 -2.56
CA GLU A 24 1.47 -3.65 -1.13
C GLU A 24 1.54 -5.01 -0.44
N PRO A 25 2.50 -5.21 0.49
CA PRO A 25 2.74 -6.51 1.07
C PRO A 25 1.40 -7.04 1.61
N GLN A 26 0.96 -8.20 1.11
CA GLN A 26 -0.28 -8.80 1.55
C GLN A 26 -0.09 -9.25 3.00
N LEU A 27 -0.56 -8.41 3.92
CA LEU A 27 -0.57 -8.73 5.34
C LEU A 27 -1.68 -9.72 5.61
N THR A 28 -1.38 -10.76 6.40
CA THR A 28 -2.41 -11.69 6.87
C THR A 28 -3.21 -11.05 8.01
N PHE A 29 -4.36 -11.65 8.32
CA PHE A 29 -5.11 -11.30 9.53
C PHE A 29 -4.23 -11.36 10.79
N GLU A 30 -3.42 -12.41 10.91
CA GLU A 30 -2.52 -12.62 12.06
C GLU A 30 -1.50 -11.48 12.19
N ASP A 31 -0.91 -11.04 11.07
CA ASP A 31 0.05 -9.93 11.05
C ASP A 31 -0.60 -8.63 11.52
N LEU A 32 -1.79 -8.31 10.96
CA LEU A 32 -2.53 -7.10 11.32
C LEU A 32 -2.95 -7.10 12.80
N TYR A 33 -3.39 -8.25 13.32
CA TYR A 33 -3.72 -8.42 14.73
C TYR A 33 -2.50 -8.20 15.63
N LEU A 34 -1.35 -8.78 15.29
CA LEU A 34 -0.11 -8.61 16.06
C LEU A 34 0.36 -7.16 16.05
N TYR A 35 0.33 -6.47 14.91
CA TYR A 35 0.69 -5.06 14.82
C TYR A 35 -0.21 -4.18 15.67
N GLY A 36 -1.53 -4.36 15.58
CA GLY A 36 -2.45 -3.60 16.42
C GLY A 36 -2.25 -3.87 17.93
N LYS A 37 -1.87 -5.10 18.31
CA LYS A 37 -1.54 -5.43 19.71
C LYS A 37 -0.24 -4.76 20.19
N TYR A 38 0.77 -4.69 19.33
CA TYR A 38 2.01 -3.97 19.66
C TYR A 38 1.75 -2.48 19.80
N ASP A 39 1.02 -1.86 18.86
CA ASP A 39 0.64 -0.46 18.95
C ASP A 39 -0.23 -0.15 20.19
N TYR A 40 -1.11 -1.06 20.60
CA TYR A 40 -1.86 -0.94 21.86
C TYR A 40 -0.90 -0.85 23.05
N THR A 41 0.11 -1.71 23.08
CA THR A 41 1.10 -1.78 24.17
C THR A 41 1.96 -0.53 24.23
N ASP A 42 2.31 0.04 23.07
CA ASP A 42 3.05 1.30 22.94
C ASP A 42 2.19 2.55 23.13
N GLY A 43 0.87 2.40 23.30
CA GLY A 43 -0.07 3.53 23.41
C GLY A 43 -0.27 4.31 22.11
N ASN A 44 0.10 3.72 20.97
CA ASN A 44 -0.11 4.28 19.64
C ASN A 44 -1.54 3.98 19.15
N TRP A 45 -2.52 4.65 19.76
CA TRP A 45 -3.94 4.43 19.51
C TRP A 45 -4.36 4.56 18.03
N PRO A 46 -3.88 5.56 17.26
CA PRO A 46 -4.28 5.71 15.86
C PRO A 46 -3.90 4.50 15.00
N SER A 47 -2.66 4.02 15.10
CA SER A 47 -2.20 2.85 14.33
C SER A 47 -2.86 1.57 14.82
N CYS A 48 -3.04 1.40 16.14
CA CYS A 48 -3.75 0.27 16.72
C CYS A 48 -5.15 0.11 16.09
N VAL A 49 -5.94 1.19 16.07
CA VAL A 49 -7.29 1.18 15.49
C VAL A 49 -7.26 0.91 13.98
N ALA A 50 -6.27 1.45 13.26
CA ALA A 50 -6.14 1.23 11.82
C ALA A 50 -5.87 -0.24 11.48
N PHE A 51 -4.90 -0.88 12.14
CA PHE A 51 -4.57 -2.29 11.90
C PHE A 51 -5.71 -3.22 12.32
N MET A 52 -6.33 -2.99 13.47
CA MET A 52 -7.44 -3.82 13.95
C MET A 52 -8.66 -3.74 13.02
N ARG A 53 -8.96 -2.56 12.46
CA ARG A 53 -10.03 -2.41 11.47
C ARG A 53 -9.73 -3.19 10.20
N ARG A 54 -8.52 -3.04 9.65
CA ARG A 54 -8.10 -3.76 8.45
C ARG A 54 -8.17 -5.27 8.65
N ALA A 55 -7.74 -5.77 9.81
CA ALA A 55 -7.83 -7.19 10.16
C ALA A 55 -9.29 -7.69 10.10
N MET A 56 -10.22 -6.95 10.69
CA MET A 56 -11.64 -7.32 10.67
C MET A 56 -12.24 -7.30 9.26
N GLU A 57 -11.82 -6.39 8.39
CA GLU A 57 -12.24 -6.32 7.00
C GLU A 57 -11.76 -7.54 6.19
N ASP A 58 -10.55 -8.04 6.47
CA ASP A 58 -9.97 -9.21 5.79
C ASP A 58 -10.49 -10.56 6.30
N PHE A 59 -11.19 -10.60 7.43
CA PHE A 59 -11.68 -11.83 8.06
C PHE A 59 -13.02 -12.34 7.49
N GLN A 60 -13.66 -11.58 6.58
CA GLN A 60 -14.95 -11.95 5.97
C GLN A 60 -14.84 -13.17 5.03
#